data_AF-A0A821GKA8-F1
#
_entry.id   AF-A0A821GKA8-F1
#
_cell.length_a   1.000
_cell.length_b   1.000
_cell.length_c   1.000
_cell.angle_alpha   90.00
_cell.angle_beta   90.00
_cell.angle_gamma   90.00
#
_symmetry.space_group_name_H-M   'P 1'
#
loop_
_entity.id
_entity.type
_entity.pdbx_description
1 polymer ?
#
loop_
_entity_poly.entity_id
_entity_poly.type
_entity_poly.pdbx_seq_one_letter_code
_entity_poly.pdbx_strand_id
1 'polypeptide(L)'
;MKHIKVVGGHVMGSAHSRSALRTKIHSLCFSLGLPSLFVTINPADIHSPVALYFAGIDLDLDRVLLEVLRTSYERAQIIATHPVATAKFFNCLIKSILKCLVLGGVLGPTKAYFGTVESQGRGSLHLHLLIWLKHEYTPAQLKENIQNQDFRDNLLKYLEDVVKEDLDQFRDEANDGANTTSDIRVSIQETGPITGEVVPACLSTPNPASGDFHRIFCKDVVRLVETSNIHKHSTTCYKYSKGTSDTSKICRMRMPRVLVKTSNIDLSTGQITMRRSHPWINNFNEWLISACRSNMDIKFIWSGNDAKALVYYITDYVTKSTLAFHDMFALAQQGVKSIEQQRVTNSIDNGIEKSRKLVLRCYNMIASQQEVSGVQVASYLMNYDDHYTTH
;
A
#
# COMPACT_ATOMS: atom_id res chain seq x y z
N MET A 1 -5.66 -27.54 -17.35
CA MET A 1 -5.61 -26.49 -16.31
C MET A 1 -4.58 -26.72 -15.20
N LYS A 2 -4.56 -27.84 -14.47
CA LYS A 2 -3.60 -28.09 -13.36
C LYS A 2 -2.13 -27.88 -13.76
N HIS A 3 -1.70 -28.44 -14.89
CA HIS A 3 -0.32 -28.27 -15.40
C HIS A 3 0.02 -26.83 -15.83
N ILE A 4 -0.95 -26.08 -16.36
CA ILE A 4 -0.78 -24.65 -16.70
C ILE A 4 -0.50 -23.84 -15.42
N LYS A 5 -1.17 -24.17 -14.31
CA LYS A 5 -0.92 -23.52 -13.01
C LYS A 5 0.50 -23.73 -12.51
N VAL A 6 1.03 -24.95 -12.67
CA VAL A 6 2.40 -25.30 -12.26
C VAL A 6 3.44 -24.51 -13.06
N VAL A 7 3.27 -24.43 -14.38
CA VAL A 7 4.18 -23.64 -15.24
C VAL A 7 4.09 -22.15 -14.88
N GLY A 8 2.88 -21.60 -14.75
CA GLY A 8 2.70 -20.20 -14.39
C GLY A 8 3.27 -19.84 -13.02
N GLY A 9 3.30 -20.77 -12.06
CA GLY A 9 3.83 -20.52 -10.72
C GLY A 9 5.31 -20.10 -10.71
N HIS A 10 6.07 -20.45 -11.75
CA HIS A 10 7.49 -20.10 -11.92
C HIS A 10 7.70 -18.80 -12.71
N VAL A 11 6.61 -18.16 -13.17
CA VAL A 11 6.67 -16.89 -13.89
C VAL A 11 6.30 -15.76 -12.96
N MET A 12 7.28 -14.90 -12.68
CA MET A 12 7.12 -13.72 -11.82
C MET A 12 5.97 -12.83 -12.32
N GLY A 13 5.14 -12.35 -11.38
CA GLY A 13 3.98 -11.52 -11.68
C GLY A 13 2.77 -12.21 -12.32
N SER A 14 2.83 -13.53 -12.53
CA SER A 14 1.66 -14.28 -13.01
C SER A 14 0.60 -14.41 -11.90
N ALA A 15 -0.65 -14.67 -12.29
CA ALA A 15 -1.70 -15.01 -11.31
C ALA A 15 -1.33 -16.23 -10.44
N HIS A 16 -0.48 -17.12 -10.95
CA HIS A 16 -0.06 -18.34 -10.26
C HIS A 16 1.10 -18.09 -9.28
N SER A 17 2.03 -17.17 -9.57
CA SER A 17 3.07 -16.77 -8.59
C SER A 17 2.44 -16.11 -7.36
N ARG A 18 1.40 -15.29 -7.56
CA ARG A 18 0.60 -14.70 -6.47
C ARG A 18 -0.04 -15.76 -5.55
N SER A 19 -0.42 -16.92 -6.10
CA SER A 19 -0.93 -18.04 -5.29
C SER A 19 0.16 -18.64 -4.37
N ALA A 20 1.42 -18.64 -4.80
CA ALA A 20 2.53 -19.09 -3.95
C ALA A 20 2.81 -18.12 -2.79
N LEU A 21 2.70 -16.80 -3.03
CA LEU A 21 2.83 -15.79 -1.96
C LEU A 21 1.77 -15.99 -0.87
N ARG A 22 0.53 -16.32 -1.25
CA ARG A 22 -0.51 -16.67 -0.28
C ARG A 22 -0.13 -17.88 0.57
N THR A 23 0.44 -18.94 -0.02
CA THR A 23 0.89 -20.10 0.75
C THR A 23 1.94 -19.70 1.80
N LYS A 24 2.85 -18.79 1.45
CA LYS A 24 3.80 -18.21 2.42
C LYS A 24 3.08 -17.45 3.54
N ILE A 25 2.12 -16.59 3.21
CA ILE A 25 1.32 -15.86 4.22
C ILE A 25 0.58 -16.84 5.14
N HIS A 26 -0.04 -17.89 4.62
CA HIS A 26 -0.68 -18.92 5.45
C HIS A 26 0.31 -19.64 6.36
N SER A 27 1.50 -19.95 5.86
CA SER A 27 2.57 -20.57 6.65
C SER A 27 3.01 -19.65 7.80
N LEU A 28 3.12 -18.35 7.54
CA LEU A 28 3.39 -17.35 8.58
C LEU A 28 2.24 -17.26 9.58
N CYS A 29 1.00 -17.22 9.12
CA CYS A 29 -0.17 -17.22 10.01
C CYS A 29 -0.23 -18.47 10.90
N PHE A 30 0.11 -19.64 10.34
CA PHE A 30 0.14 -20.90 11.08
C PHE A 30 1.25 -20.93 12.14
N SER A 31 2.43 -20.41 11.81
CA SER A 31 3.59 -20.43 12.71
C SER A 31 3.64 -19.29 13.73
N LEU A 32 3.10 -18.12 13.38
CA LEU A 32 3.21 -16.89 14.18
C LEU A 32 1.89 -16.38 14.73
N GLY A 33 0.75 -17.00 14.37
CA GLY A 33 -0.58 -16.47 14.64
C GLY A 33 -0.99 -15.42 13.62
N LEU A 34 -2.07 -14.67 13.88
CA LEU A 34 -2.50 -13.59 12.98
C LEU A 34 -1.53 -12.40 13.06
N PRO A 35 -1.32 -11.66 11.95
CA PRO A 35 -0.57 -10.42 12.00
C PRO A 35 -1.30 -9.40 12.87
N SER A 36 -0.53 -8.55 13.55
CA SER A 36 -1.04 -7.52 14.46
C SER A 36 -1.47 -6.26 13.70
N LEU A 37 -0.79 -5.93 12.60
CA LEU A 37 -1.09 -4.73 11.81
C LEU A 37 -1.21 -5.06 10.32
N PHE A 38 -2.11 -4.34 9.65
CA PHE A 38 -2.19 -4.26 8.20
C PHE A 38 -1.98 -2.82 7.75
N VAL A 39 -0.95 -2.61 6.93
CA VAL A 39 -0.55 -1.30 6.43
C VAL A 39 -0.63 -1.30 4.91
N THR A 40 -1.20 -0.25 4.32
CA THR A 40 -1.11 0.00 2.88
C THR A 40 -0.31 1.27 2.65
N ILE A 41 0.74 1.18 1.82
CA ILE A 41 1.61 2.29 1.46
C ILE A 41 1.43 2.56 -0.02
N ASN A 42 0.99 3.78 -0.39
CA ASN A 42 0.75 4.17 -1.77
C ASN A 42 1.65 5.36 -2.17
N PRO A 43 2.92 5.13 -2.56
CA PRO A 43 3.84 6.20 -2.92
C PRO A 43 3.30 7.12 -4.02
N ALA A 44 3.48 8.43 -3.86
CA ALA A 44 3.11 9.43 -4.87
C ALA A 44 4.26 9.68 -5.85
N ASP A 45 4.49 8.74 -6.76
CA ASP A 45 5.53 8.80 -7.80
C ASP A 45 5.54 10.12 -8.60
N ILE A 46 4.38 10.59 -9.07
CA ILE A 46 4.24 11.84 -9.85
C ILE A 46 4.73 13.08 -9.07
N HIS A 47 4.66 13.05 -7.74
CA HIS A 47 4.96 14.20 -6.89
C HIS A 47 6.24 14.00 -6.08
N SER A 48 6.99 12.93 -6.30
CA SER A 48 8.20 12.65 -5.53
C SER A 48 9.44 13.27 -6.21
N PRO A 49 10.18 14.16 -5.51
CA PRO A 49 11.48 14.65 -5.99
C PRO A 49 12.48 13.51 -6.22
N VAL A 50 12.44 12.46 -5.40
CA VAL A 50 13.31 11.27 -5.55
C VAL A 50 13.01 10.52 -6.85
N ALA A 51 11.72 10.40 -7.23
CA ALA A 51 11.35 9.77 -8.49
C ALA A 51 11.83 10.59 -9.71
N LEU A 52 11.72 11.92 -9.64
CA LEU A 52 12.24 12.82 -10.69
C LEU A 52 13.76 12.78 -10.78
N TYR A 53 14.46 12.73 -9.65
CA TYR A 53 15.92 12.57 -9.60
C TYR A 53 16.34 11.28 -10.31
N PHE A 54 15.69 10.15 -10.02
CA PHE A 54 15.97 8.90 -10.74
C PHE A 54 15.61 8.94 -12.22
N ALA A 55 14.70 9.84 -12.64
CA ALA A 55 14.38 10.08 -14.04
C ALA A 55 15.39 11.02 -14.73
N GLY A 56 16.44 11.46 -14.04
CA GLY A 56 17.51 12.29 -14.59
C GLY A 56 17.21 13.78 -14.55
N ILE A 57 16.22 14.22 -13.78
CA ILE A 57 16.04 15.64 -13.50
C ILE A 57 17.09 16.06 -12.49
N ASP A 58 17.87 17.10 -12.84
CA ASP A 58 18.90 17.67 -11.96
C ASP A 58 18.22 18.35 -10.77
N LEU A 59 18.28 17.67 -9.62
CA LEU A 59 17.63 18.08 -8.38
C LEU A 59 18.61 17.91 -7.22
N ASP A 60 18.74 18.97 -6.44
CA ASP A 60 19.27 18.88 -5.08
C ASP A 60 18.15 18.32 -4.17
N LEU A 61 18.32 17.08 -3.70
CA LEU A 61 17.34 16.42 -2.83
C LEU A 61 17.34 16.99 -1.40
N ASP A 62 18.44 17.61 -0.97
CA ASP A 62 18.53 18.28 0.32
C ASP A 62 17.86 19.66 0.27
N ARG A 63 17.84 20.29 -0.92
CA ARG A 63 17.20 21.58 -1.17
C ARG A 63 16.35 21.59 -2.43
N VAL A 64 15.16 21.00 -2.35
CA VAL A 64 14.23 20.94 -3.48
C VAL A 64 13.66 22.33 -3.80
N LEU A 65 14.05 22.89 -4.94
CA LEU A 65 13.53 24.17 -5.46
C LEU A 65 12.27 23.94 -6.31
N LEU A 66 11.20 24.67 -6.00
CA LEU A 66 9.90 24.53 -6.67
C LEU A 66 9.96 24.82 -8.17
N GLU A 67 10.81 25.76 -8.58
CA GLU A 67 11.02 26.15 -9.97
C GLU A 67 11.47 24.96 -10.85
N VAL A 68 12.20 24.01 -10.26
CA VAL A 68 12.74 22.83 -10.96
C VAL A 68 11.73 21.66 -11.01
N LEU A 69 10.71 21.67 -10.14
CA LEU A 69 9.74 20.58 -10.03
C LEU A 69 8.70 20.52 -11.14
N ARG A 70 8.68 21.50 -12.05
CA ARG A 70 7.77 21.59 -13.21
C ARG A 70 6.29 21.54 -12.80
N THR A 71 5.37 21.56 -13.77
CA THR A 71 3.95 21.39 -13.50
C THR A 71 3.60 19.93 -13.17
N SER A 72 2.43 19.70 -12.56
CA SER A 72 1.95 18.33 -12.28
C SER A 72 1.82 17.47 -13.54
N TYR A 73 1.39 18.07 -14.65
CA TYR A 73 1.26 17.39 -15.93
C TYR A 73 2.61 16.97 -16.50
N GLU A 74 3.60 17.87 -16.51
CA GLU A 74 4.94 17.56 -16.98
C GLU A 74 5.61 16.47 -16.14
N ARG A 75 5.45 16.52 -14.81
CA ARG A 75 5.92 15.44 -13.94
C ARG A 75 5.28 14.10 -14.29
N ALA A 76 3.96 14.07 -14.52
CA ALA A 76 3.27 12.86 -14.93
C ALA A 76 3.79 12.31 -16.26
N GLN A 77 4.10 13.17 -17.24
CA GLN A 77 4.72 12.77 -18.51
C GLN A 77 6.12 12.18 -18.30
N ILE A 78 6.94 12.79 -17.44
CA ILE A 78 8.28 12.27 -17.09
C ILE A 78 8.15 10.89 -16.47
N ILE A 79 7.32 10.74 -15.43
CA ILE A 79 7.13 9.45 -14.74
C ILE A 79 6.61 8.37 -15.70
N ALA A 80 5.64 8.71 -16.56
CA ALA A 80 5.10 7.77 -17.55
C ALA A 80 6.16 7.29 -18.57
N THR A 81 7.13 8.13 -18.91
CA THR A 81 8.21 7.81 -19.86
C THR A 81 9.44 7.17 -19.21
N HIS A 82 9.52 7.13 -17.87
CA HIS A 82 10.67 6.62 -17.11
C HIS A 82 10.29 5.50 -16.12
N PRO A 83 9.73 4.36 -16.58
CA PRO A 83 9.27 3.29 -15.69
C PRO A 83 10.39 2.68 -14.82
N VAL A 84 11.64 2.68 -15.31
CA VAL A 84 12.82 2.24 -14.55
C VAL A 84 13.10 3.17 -13.36
N ALA A 85 12.96 4.48 -13.55
CA ALA A 85 13.14 5.46 -12.48
C ALA A 85 12.07 5.29 -11.40
N THR A 86 10.81 5.08 -11.81
CA THR A 86 9.69 4.85 -10.89
C THR A 86 9.86 3.55 -10.11
N ALA A 87 10.34 2.48 -10.75
CA ALA A 87 10.62 1.21 -10.07
C ALA A 87 11.75 1.36 -9.03
N LYS A 88 12.84 2.08 -9.38
CA LYS A 88 13.92 2.43 -8.44
C LYS A 88 13.42 3.21 -7.24
N PHE A 89 12.62 4.26 -7.49
CA PHE A 89 12.00 5.06 -6.44
C PHE A 89 11.18 4.20 -5.48
N PHE A 90 10.25 3.41 -6.02
CA PHE A 90 9.39 2.55 -5.22
C PHE A 90 10.21 1.60 -4.34
N ASN A 91 11.14 0.86 -4.93
CA ASN A 91 11.97 -0.09 -4.19
C ASN A 91 12.86 0.59 -3.14
N CYS A 92 13.46 1.74 -3.46
CA CYS A 92 14.26 2.52 -2.51
C CYS A 92 13.43 2.98 -1.31
N LEU A 93 12.26 3.56 -1.56
CA LEU A 93 11.36 4.06 -0.53
C LEU A 93 10.87 2.92 0.37
N ILE A 94 10.37 1.84 -0.22
CA ILE A 94 9.84 0.70 0.54
C ILE A 94 10.92 0.03 1.38
N LYS A 95 12.12 -0.22 0.82
CA LYS A 95 13.24 -0.79 1.61
C LYS A 95 13.65 0.12 2.77
N SER A 96 13.65 1.43 2.56
CA SER A 96 13.96 2.41 3.61
C SER A 96 12.91 2.42 4.71
N ILE A 97 11.62 2.41 4.36
CA ILE A 97 10.52 2.33 5.34
C ILE A 97 10.59 1.01 6.13
N LEU A 98 10.78 -0.12 5.46
CA LEU A 98 10.86 -1.42 6.11
C LEU A 98 12.06 -1.50 7.06
N LYS A 99 13.22 -1.03 6.63
CA LYS A 99 14.44 -1.07 7.44
C LYS A 99 14.40 -0.08 8.60
N CYS A 100 14.09 1.18 8.33
CA CYS A 100 14.26 2.26 9.30
C CYS A 100 13.05 2.43 10.22
N LEU A 101 11.84 2.15 9.75
CA LEU A 101 10.61 2.41 10.52
C LEU A 101 10.01 1.11 11.04
N VAL A 102 9.78 0.12 10.18
CA VAL A 102 9.14 -1.15 10.59
C VAL A 102 10.08 -1.98 11.47
N LEU A 103 11.29 -2.26 10.99
CA LEU A 103 12.31 -2.97 11.78
C LEU A 103 12.96 -2.06 12.83
N GLY A 104 12.92 -0.74 12.62
CA GLY A 104 13.37 0.25 13.61
C GLY A 104 12.43 0.41 14.81
N GLY A 105 11.22 -0.19 14.76
CA GLY A 105 10.33 -0.28 15.92
C GLY A 105 9.30 0.85 16.05
N VAL A 106 9.11 1.67 15.01
CA VAL A 106 8.13 2.77 15.00
C VAL A 106 6.70 2.29 15.26
N LEU A 107 6.38 1.06 14.84
CA LEU A 107 5.07 0.46 15.08
C LEU A 107 5.07 -0.50 16.29
N GLY A 108 6.16 -0.53 17.06
CA GLY A 108 6.48 -1.54 18.06
C GLY A 108 7.48 -2.59 17.55
N PRO A 109 8.01 -3.45 18.44
CA PRO A 109 9.00 -4.46 18.07
C PRO A 109 8.44 -5.46 17.05
N THR A 110 9.01 -5.48 15.84
CA THR A 110 8.55 -6.37 14.76
C THR A 110 9.15 -7.76 14.91
N LYS A 111 8.29 -8.79 14.94
CA LYS A 111 8.67 -10.21 14.88
C LYS A 111 8.86 -10.68 13.43
N ALA A 112 7.93 -10.31 12.55
CA ALA A 112 7.98 -10.62 11.13
C ALA A 112 7.13 -9.63 10.32
N TYR A 113 7.40 -9.54 9.02
CA TYR A 113 6.50 -8.89 8.08
C TYR A 113 6.43 -9.64 6.73
N PHE A 114 5.32 -9.44 6.04
CA PHE A 114 5.11 -9.88 4.67
C PHE A 114 4.39 -8.79 3.87
N GLY A 115 5.09 -8.22 2.89
CA GLY A 115 4.60 -7.15 2.04
C GLY A 115 4.41 -7.63 0.61
N THR A 116 3.25 -7.40 0.00
CA THR A 116 2.99 -7.73 -1.41
C THR A 116 2.88 -6.47 -2.25
N VAL A 117 3.50 -6.51 -3.43
CA VAL A 117 3.51 -5.40 -4.38
C VAL A 117 2.38 -5.59 -5.40
N GLU A 118 1.58 -4.54 -5.60
CA GLU A 118 0.53 -4.51 -6.60
C GLU A 118 0.64 -3.26 -7.48
N SER A 119 0.16 -3.34 -8.72
CA SER A 119 -0.05 -2.17 -9.57
C SER A 119 -1.44 -1.61 -9.38
N GLN A 120 -1.56 -0.28 -9.33
CA GLN A 120 -2.82 0.43 -9.34
C GLN A 120 -3.35 0.61 -10.76
N GLY A 121 -4.59 1.08 -10.89
CA GLY A 121 -5.21 1.36 -12.20
C GLY A 121 -4.47 2.41 -13.03
N ARG A 122 -3.62 3.25 -12.40
CA ARG A 122 -2.73 4.22 -13.07
C ARG A 122 -1.32 3.68 -13.38
N GLY A 123 -1.06 2.41 -13.09
CA GLY A 123 0.23 1.76 -13.32
C GLY A 123 1.29 1.90 -12.21
N SER A 124 1.07 2.79 -11.24
CA SER A 124 1.96 2.98 -10.08
C SER A 124 1.91 1.77 -9.14
N LEU A 125 3.04 1.46 -8.49
CA LEU A 125 3.12 0.37 -7.52
C LEU A 125 2.68 0.81 -6.12
N HIS A 126 2.06 -0.09 -5.36
CA HIS A 126 1.77 0.08 -3.93
C HIS A 126 2.06 -1.19 -3.15
N LEU A 127 2.27 -1.03 -1.85
CA LEU A 127 2.57 -2.13 -0.93
C LEU A 127 1.39 -2.40 -0.01
N HIS A 128 0.99 -3.65 0.11
CA HIS A 128 0.18 -4.13 1.22
C HIS A 128 1.06 -4.93 2.17
N LEU A 129 1.13 -4.52 3.43
CA LEU A 129 2.08 -5.02 4.40
C LEU A 129 1.35 -5.62 5.61
N LEU A 130 1.63 -6.88 5.89
CA LEU A 130 1.23 -7.59 7.09
C LEU A 130 2.41 -7.57 8.06
N ILE A 131 2.16 -7.19 9.32
CA ILE A 131 3.20 -7.08 10.34
C ILE A 131 2.77 -7.87 11.57
N TRP A 132 3.65 -8.78 12.01
CA TRP A 132 3.55 -9.48 13.28
C TRP A 132 4.43 -8.76 14.29
N LEU A 133 3.81 -8.22 15.34
CA LEU A 133 4.54 -7.62 16.45
C LEU A 133 5.02 -8.72 17.41
N LYS A 134 6.08 -8.43 18.16
CA LYS A 134 6.62 -9.33 19.17
C LYS A 134 5.78 -9.25 20.43
N HIS A 135 4.73 -10.06 20.49
CA HIS A 135 3.95 -10.32 21.70
C HIS A 135 3.69 -11.82 21.86
N GLU A 136 3.39 -12.24 23.09
CA GLU A 136 3.17 -13.65 23.44
C GLU A 136 1.69 -14.03 23.53
N TYR A 137 0.79 -13.06 23.35
CA TYR A 137 -0.63 -13.29 23.53
C TYR A 137 -1.30 -13.99 22.34
N THR A 138 -2.04 -15.04 22.64
CA THR A 138 -3.03 -15.64 21.72
C THR A 138 -4.31 -14.77 21.65
N PRO A 139 -5.14 -14.89 20.61
CA PRO A 139 -6.42 -14.17 20.54
C PRO A 139 -7.34 -14.40 21.77
N ALA A 140 -7.31 -15.60 22.37
CA ALA A 140 -8.07 -15.90 23.57
C ALA A 140 -7.53 -15.15 24.80
N GLN A 141 -6.21 -15.16 25.00
CA GLN A 141 -5.57 -14.42 26.09
C GLN A 141 -5.73 -12.91 25.91
N LEU A 142 -5.67 -12.38 24.69
CA LEU A 142 -5.97 -10.99 24.41
C LEU A 142 -7.39 -10.62 24.84
N LYS A 143 -8.39 -11.48 24.57
CA LYS A 143 -9.77 -11.29 24.99
C LYS A 143 -9.97 -11.40 26.51
N GLU A 144 -9.19 -12.22 27.19
CA GLU A 144 -9.22 -12.32 28.65
C GLU A 144 -8.54 -11.11 29.30
N ASN A 145 -7.39 -10.70 28.78
CA ASN A 145 -6.59 -9.60 29.32
C ASN A 145 -7.31 -8.25 29.22
N ILE A 146 -8.21 -8.04 28.26
CA ILE A 146 -9.03 -6.82 28.24
C ILE A 146 -9.98 -6.72 29.44
N GLN A 147 -10.19 -7.76 30.26
CA GLN A 147 -10.92 -7.59 31.52
C GLN A 147 -10.08 -6.83 32.56
N ASN A 148 -8.75 -6.90 32.46
CA ASN A 148 -7.83 -6.11 33.28
C ASN A 148 -7.77 -4.66 32.77
N GLN A 149 -7.96 -3.69 33.66
CA GLN A 149 -7.98 -2.27 33.31
C GLN A 149 -6.61 -1.75 32.85
N ASP A 150 -5.54 -2.06 33.57
CA ASP A 150 -4.19 -1.62 33.21
C ASP A 150 -3.80 -2.12 31.82
N PHE A 151 -4.16 -3.36 31.48
CA PHE A 151 -3.93 -3.89 30.14
C PHE A 151 -4.69 -3.10 29.07
N ARG A 152 -5.97 -2.80 29.30
CA ARG A 152 -6.78 -2.00 28.35
C ARG A 152 -6.19 -0.62 28.14
N ASP A 153 -5.84 0.06 29.22
CA ASP A 153 -5.35 1.44 29.17
C ASP A 153 -4.00 1.50 28.44
N ASN A 154 -3.11 0.54 28.69
CA ASN A 154 -1.85 0.42 27.97
C ASN A 154 -2.03 0.06 26.49
N LEU A 155 -2.99 -0.83 26.17
CA LEU A 155 -3.31 -1.18 24.79
C LEU A 155 -3.88 0.01 24.02
N LEU A 156 -4.82 0.75 24.61
CA LEU A 156 -5.37 1.97 24.01
C LEU A 156 -4.29 3.02 23.79
N LYS A 157 -3.42 3.25 24.77
CA LYS A 157 -2.29 4.17 24.64
C LYS A 157 -1.36 3.78 23.48
N TYR A 158 -1.02 2.50 23.36
CA TYR A 158 -0.22 2.01 22.23
C TYR A 158 -0.93 2.21 20.89
N LEU A 159 -2.24 1.93 20.82
CA LEU A 159 -2.99 2.09 19.57
C LEU A 159 -3.16 3.56 19.17
N GLU A 160 -3.35 4.46 20.13
CA GLU A 160 -3.41 5.92 19.87
C GLU A 160 -2.05 6.48 19.44
N ASP A 161 -0.95 5.86 19.85
CA ASP A 161 0.39 6.21 19.37
C ASP A 161 0.60 5.77 17.91
N VAL A 162 0.20 4.53 17.58
CA VAL A 162 0.48 3.92 16.27
C VAL A 162 -0.56 4.28 15.19
N VAL A 163 -1.83 4.39 15.56
CA VAL A 163 -2.98 4.57 14.64
C VAL A 163 -3.71 5.87 14.95
N LYS A 164 -3.43 6.89 14.13
CA LYS A 164 -4.10 8.19 14.17
C LYS A 164 -5.31 8.18 13.25
N GLU A 165 -6.41 8.77 13.71
CA GLU A 165 -7.65 8.94 12.93
C GLU A 165 -8.18 10.39 12.92
N ASP A 166 -7.43 11.31 13.53
CA ASP A 166 -7.72 12.74 13.54
C ASP A 166 -6.44 13.60 13.53
N LEU A 167 -6.63 14.93 13.51
CA LEU A 167 -5.55 15.92 13.42
C LEU A 167 -5.55 16.90 14.60
N ASP A 168 -6.35 16.68 15.64
CA ASP A 168 -6.60 17.70 16.65
C ASP A 168 -5.30 18.05 17.39
N GLN A 169 -4.59 17.04 17.91
CA GLN A 169 -3.30 17.22 18.59
C GLN A 169 -2.26 17.91 17.68
N PHE A 170 -2.14 17.47 16.42
CA PHE A 170 -1.18 18.05 15.48
C PHE A 170 -1.49 19.52 15.17
N ARG A 171 -2.77 19.91 15.12
CA ARG A 171 -3.18 21.30 14.91
C ARG A 171 -2.87 22.16 16.12
N ASP A 172 -3.14 21.67 17.32
CA ASP A 172 -2.85 22.39 18.55
C ASP A 172 -1.33 22.63 18.66
N GLU A 173 -0.52 21.59 18.49
CA GLU A 173 0.94 21.66 18.54
C GLU A 173 1.56 22.51 17.40
N ALA A 174 0.93 22.52 16.22
CA ALA A 174 1.35 23.39 15.12
C ALA A 174 1.09 24.88 15.41
N ASN A 175 0.10 25.18 16.27
CA ASN A 175 -0.34 26.53 16.61
C ASN A 175 0.25 27.07 17.93
N ASP A 176 0.77 26.21 18.81
CA ASP A 176 1.25 26.55 20.17
C ASP A 176 2.53 27.43 20.22
N GLY A 177 2.97 27.97 19.08
CA GLY A 177 4.05 28.95 18.97
C GLY A 177 3.62 30.34 18.46
N ALA A 178 2.35 30.54 18.13
CA ALA A 178 1.85 31.78 17.48
C ALA A 178 1.84 33.02 18.40
N ASN A 179 2.13 32.89 19.70
CA ASN A 179 2.25 34.01 20.64
C ASN A 179 3.68 34.56 20.82
N THR A 180 4.66 34.08 20.05
CA THR A 180 5.99 34.67 19.99
C THR A 180 6.25 35.17 18.58
N THR A 181 6.07 36.47 18.44
CA THR A 181 6.59 37.40 17.42
C THR A 181 7.46 36.82 16.31
N SER A 182 7.08 37.20 15.09
CA SER A 182 7.73 36.98 13.79
C SER A 182 7.45 35.62 13.16
N ASP A 183 6.48 35.65 12.24
CA ASP A 183 6.34 34.70 11.16
C ASP A 183 7.72 34.35 10.57
N ILE A 184 8.27 33.22 11.00
CA ILE A 184 9.16 32.44 10.15
C ILE A 184 8.25 31.93 9.03
N ARG A 185 8.02 32.80 8.05
CA ARG A 185 7.95 32.40 6.66
C ARG A 185 9.17 31.51 6.49
N VAL A 186 8.95 30.19 6.48
CA VAL A 186 9.91 29.30 5.85
C VAL A 186 10.11 29.92 4.48
N SER A 187 11.27 30.52 4.30
CA SER A 187 11.71 31.14 3.06
C SER A 187 11.88 30.02 2.04
N ILE A 188 10.74 29.53 1.56
CA ILE A 188 10.60 29.35 0.12
C ILE A 188 10.99 30.72 -0.43
N GLN A 189 12.12 30.80 -1.13
CA GLN A 189 12.38 31.97 -1.97
C GLN A 189 11.20 32.01 -2.96
N GLU A 190 10.16 32.75 -2.61
CA GLU A 190 9.07 33.12 -3.49
C GLU A 190 9.62 34.19 -4.44
N THR A 191 10.56 33.79 -5.29
CA THR A 191 11.03 34.59 -6.41
C THR A 191 10.07 34.38 -7.59
N GLY A 192 8.84 34.83 -7.43
CA GLY A 192 7.88 34.95 -8.53
C GLY A 192 6.45 34.54 -8.16
N PRO A 193 5.45 34.95 -8.97
CA PRO A 193 4.07 34.53 -8.78
C PRO A 193 3.97 33.03 -9.08
N ILE A 194 3.96 32.20 -8.04
CA ILE A 194 3.72 30.76 -8.15
C ILE A 194 2.23 30.58 -8.49
N THR A 195 1.92 30.42 -9.77
CA THR A 195 0.59 30.03 -10.24
C THR A 195 0.41 28.51 -10.09
N GLY A 196 0.30 28.03 -8.84
CA GLY A 196 -0.04 26.64 -8.55
C GLY A 196 0.21 26.21 -7.11
N GLU A 197 -0.78 25.59 -6.47
CA GLU A 197 -0.66 25.01 -5.14
C GLU A 197 0.39 23.89 -5.14
N VAL A 198 1.46 24.03 -4.34
CA VAL A 198 2.51 23.02 -4.24
C VAL A 198 1.99 21.84 -3.42
N VAL A 199 1.95 20.66 -4.04
CA VAL A 199 1.56 19.42 -3.37
C VAL A 199 2.58 19.10 -2.27
N PRO A 200 2.18 18.84 -1.01
CA PRO A 200 3.11 18.54 0.07
C PRO A 200 4.09 17.42 -0.26
N ALA A 201 3.69 16.44 -1.07
CA ALA A 201 4.53 15.35 -1.51
C ALA A 201 5.85 15.79 -2.20
N CYS A 202 5.86 16.98 -2.78
CA CYS A 202 7.01 17.60 -3.42
C CYS A 202 8.00 18.26 -2.44
N LEU A 203 7.58 18.49 -1.20
CA LEU A 203 8.37 19.21 -0.21
C LEU A 203 9.32 18.27 0.52
N SER A 204 10.49 18.79 0.91
CA SER A 204 11.43 18.10 1.79
C SER A 204 10.79 17.77 3.13
N THR A 205 11.16 16.63 3.69
CA THR A 205 10.76 16.26 5.05
C THR A 205 11.37 17.23 6.08
N PRO A 206 10.65 17.57 7.17
CA PRO A 206 11.17 18.41 8.24
C PRO A 206 12.52 17.90 8.77
N ASN A 207 13.48 18.81 8.98
CA ASN A 207 14.81 18.46 9.48
C ASN A 207 14.76 18.17 11.00
N PRO A 208 15.08 16.94 11.45
CA PRO A 208 15.08 16.59 12.87
C PRO A 208 16.05 17.40 13.73
N ALA A 209 17.10 17.97 13.14
CA ALA A 209 18.07 18.82 13.84
C ALA A 209 17.58 20.28 14.04
N SER A 210 16.40 20.64 13.51
CA SER A 210 15.81 21.95 13.73
C SER A 210 15.38 22.10 15.19
N GLY A 211 15.70 23.23 15.82
CA GLY A 211 15.25 23.55 17.19
C GLY A 211 13.72 23.61 17.33
N ASP A 212 13.01 23.72 16.21
CA ASP A 212 11.55 23.78 16.15
C ASP A 212 10.97 22.62 15.31
N PHE A 213 11.69 21.50 15.28
CA PHE A 213 11.32 20.32 14.49
C PHE A 213 9.90 19.86 14.78
N HIS A 214 9.51 19.77 16.06
CA HIS A 214 8.21 19.24 16.46
C HIS A 214 7.05 20.04 15.84
N ARG A 215 7.05 21.38 15.97
CA ARG A 215 6.03 22.24 15.40
C ARG A 215 5.98 22.15 13.87
N ILE A 216 7.15 22.15 13.23
CA ILE A 216 7.26 22.03 11.77
C ILE A 216 6.73 20.66 11.31
N PHE A 217 7.05 19.61 12.04
CA PHE A 217 6.60 18.25 11.79
C PHE A 217 5.08 18.14 11.90
N CYS A 218 4.47 18.62 12.99
CA CYS A 218 3.01 18.58 13.15
C CYS A 218 2.31 19.37 12.05
N LYS A 219 2.84 20.54 11.66
CA LYS A 219 2.32 21.33 10.53
C LYS A 219 2.42 20.59 9.20
N ASP A 220 3.51 19.85 8.98
CA ASP A 220 3.70 19.06 7.76
C ASP A 220 2.79 17.82 7.72
N VAL A 221 2.58 17.14 8.85
CA VAL A 221 1.61 16.04 8.98
C VAL A 221 0.19 16.52 8.67
N VAL A 222 -0.23 17.68 9.20
CA VAL A 222 -1.54 18.28 8.89
C VAL A 222 -1.70 18.48 7.38
N ARG A 223 -0.71 19.10 6.73
CA ARG A 223 -0.73 19.33 5.27
C ARG A 223 -0.81 18.03 4.47
N LEU A 224 -0.03 17.03 4.86
CA LEU A 224 -0.03 15.71 4.21
C LEU A 224 -1.39 15.03 4.31
N VAL A 225 -1.97 14.98 5.51
CA VAL A 225 -3.23 14.31 5.76
C VAL A 225 -4.36 15.01 5.01
N GLU A 226 -4.44 16.34 5.09
CA GLU A 226 -5.48 17.12 4.41
C GLU A 226 -5.42 17.00 2.89
N THR A 227 -4.21 16.93 2.33
CA THR A 227 -4.03 16.85 0.87
C THR A 227 -4.18 15.43 0.34
N SER A 228 -3.64 14.44 1.05
CA SER A 228 -3.39 13.10 0.51
C SER A 228 -4.11 11.98 1.25
N ASN A 229 -4.59 12.19 2.48
CA ASN A 229 -5.13 11.13 3.34
C ASN A 229 -6.59 11.34 3.76
N ILE A 230 -7.25 12.37 3.22
CA ILE A 230 -8.71 12.53 3.30
C ILE A 230 -9.37 11.79 2.15
N HIS A 231 -10.32 10.92 2.49
CA HIS A 231 -11.10 10.16 1.51
C HIS A 231 -11.96 11.09 0.66
N LYS A 232 -11.78 10.99 -0.66
CA LYS A 232 -12.66 11.58 -1.67
C LYS A 232 -13.33 10.46 -2.43
N HIS A 233 -14.66 10.51 -2.52
CA HIS A 233 -15.40 9.48 -3.24
C HIS A 233 -14.94 9.41 -4.69
N SER A 234 -14.82 8.18 -5.18
CA SER A 234 -14.51 7.86 -6.57
C SER A 234 -15.36 6.69 -7.04
N THR A 235 -15.32 6.36 -8.33
CA THR A 235 -16.02 5.20 -8.89
C THR A 235 -15.71 3.90 -8.14
N THR A 236 -14.49 3.76 -7.63
CA THR A 236 -14.07 2.58 -6.83
C THR A 236 -14.85 2.42 -5.52
N CYS A 237 -15.39 3.51 -4.97
CA CYS A 237 -16.18 3.50 -3.74
C CYS A 237 -17.49 2.75 -3.93
N TYR A 238 -18.02 2.74 -5.16
CA TYR A 238 -19.34 2.18 -5.47
C TYR A 238 -19.25 0.93 -6.35
N LYS A 239 -18.05 0.37 -6.55
CA LYS A 239 -17.80 -0.81 -7.39
C LYS A 239 -18.73 -2.00 -7.08
N TYR A 240 -19.13 -2.16 -5.82
CA TYR A 240 -19.99 -3.26 -5.36
C TYR A 240 -21.40 -2.81 -4.97
N SER A 241 -21.74 -1.53 -5.17
CA SER A 241 -23.08 -1.04 -4.90
C SER A 241 -24.03 -1.56 -5.97
N LYS A 242 -25.00 -2.38 -5.57
CA LYS A 242 -26.04 -2.93 -6.47
C LYS A 242 -27.27 -2.00 -6.60
N GLY A 243 -27.28 -0.87 -5.89
CA GLY A 243 -28.42 0.06 -5.87
C GLY A 243 -28.47 0.97 -7.10
N THR A 244 -29.67 1.17 -7.63
CA THR A 244 -29.96 2.03 -8.80
C THR A 244 -30.18 3.51 -8.43
N SER A 245 -30.35 3.84 -7.14
CA SER A 245 -30.50 5.22 -6.65
C SER A 245 -29.26 5.71 -5.90
N ASP A 246 -28.90 6.99 -6.06
CA ASP A 246 -27.78 7.61 -5.35
C ASP A 246 -27.92 7.56 -3.82
N THR A 247 -29.15 7.53 -3.31
CA THR A 247 -29.46 7.45 -1.87
C THR A 247 -29.14 6.08 -1.25
N SER A 248 -28.89 5.04 -2.04
CA SER A 248 -28.59 3.69 -1.57
C SER A 248 -27.12 3.29 -1.68
N LYS A 249 -26.27 4.18 -2.22
CA LYS A 249 -24.85 3.90 -2.48
C LYS A 249 -24.04 3.96 -1.19
N ILE A 250 -23.74 2.79 -0.65
CA ILE A 250 -22.82 2.65 0.49
C ILE A 250 -21.37 2.68 -0.03
N CYS A 251 -20.56 3.59 0.51
CA CYS A 251 -19.13 3.63 0.21
C CYS A 251 -18.46 2.33 0.68
N ARG A 252 -17.73 1.66 -0.22
CA ARG A 252 -16.93 0.45 0.09
C ARG A 252 -15.97 0.67 1.26
N MET A 253 -15.44 1.87 1.42
CA MET A 253 -14.52 2.24 2.52
C MET A 253 -15.25 2.65 3.80
N ARG A 254 -16.59 2.58 3.81
CA ARG A 254 -17.49 2.94 4.92
C ARG A 254 -17.33 4.38 5.40
N MET A 255 -17.24 5.30 4.43
CA MET A 255 -17.22 6.74 4.67
C MET A 255 -18.64 7.33 4.50
N PRO A 256 -19.03 8.37 5.25
CA PRO A 256 -18.31 8.95 6.39
C PRO A 256 -18.28 7.99 7.60
N ARG A 257 -17.21 8.05 8.38
CA ARG A 257 -17.09 7.26 9.62
C ARG A 257 -17.73 7.98 10.80
N VAL A 258 -18.21 7.20 11.76
CA VAL A 258 -18.80 7.72 13.01
C VAL A 258 -17.73 8.43 13.82
N LEU A 259 -18.05 9.61 14.35
CA LEU A 259 -17.18 10.37 15.24
C LEU A 259 -17.16 9.75 16.63
N VAL A 260 -15.99 9.77 17.27
CA VAL A 260 -15.74 9.11 18.55
C VAL A 260 -14.91 10.05 19.40
N LYS A 261 -15.43 10.44 20.58
CA LYS A 261 -14.75 11.44 21.42
C LYS A 261 -13.48 10.89 22.07
N THR A 262 -13.50 9.62 22.47
CA THR A 262 -12.44 8.95 23.23
C THR A 262 -12.32 7.50 22.78
N SER A 263 -11.10 6.98 22.68
CA SER A 263 -10.90 5.57 22.34
C SER A 263 -11.45 4.66 23.45
N ASN A 264 -11.98 3.51 23.07
CA ASN A 264 -12.58 2.56 23.99
C ASN A 264 -12.50 1.12 23.46
N ILE A 265 -12.51 0.16 24.38
CA ILE A 265 -12.63 -1.28 24.10
C ILE A 265 -13.93 -1.78 24.73
N ASP A 266 -14.83 -2.30 23.90
CA ASP A 266 -16.05 -2.95 24.39
C ASP A 266 -15.68 -4.28 25.09
N LEU A 267 -15.99 -4.41 26.38
CA LEU A 267 -15.59 -5.55 27.20
C LEU A 267 -16.26 -6.87 26.80
N SER A 268 -17.43 -6.81 26.17
CA SER A 268 -18.23 -7.97 25.82
C SER A 268 -17.81 -8.56 24.46
N THR A 269 -17.56 -7.68 23.50
CA THR A 269 -17.24 -8.02 22.11
C THR A 269 -15.74 -7.99 21.84
N GLY A 270 -14.97 -7.25 22.64
CA GLY A 270 -13.57 -6.93 22.38
C GLY A 270 -13.36 -5.93 21.24
N GLN A 271 -14.43 -5.27 20.78
CA GLN A 271 -14.35 -4.30 19.68
C GLN A 271 -13.62 -3.04 20.14
N ILE A 272 -12.58 -2.66 19.40
CA ILE A 272 -11.83 -1.43 19.62
C ILE A 272 -12.42 -0.33 18.77
N THR A 273 -12.67 0.83 19.38
CA THR A 273 -13.07 2.05 18.69
C THR A 273 -12.06 3.13 19.05
N MET A 274 -11.39 3.68 18.04
CA MET A 274 -10.43 4.77 18.22
C MET A 274 -11.16 6.12 18.27
N ARG A 275 -10.60 7.06 19.02
CA ARG A 275 -10.96 8.47 18.97
C ARG A 275 -10.86 8.98 17.52
N ARG A 276 -11.85 9.77 17.12
CA ARG A 276 -12.00 10.31 15.78
C ARG A 276 -12.81 11.60 15.80
N SER A 277 -12.16 12.73 15.50
CA SER A 277 -12.83 14.03 15.32
C SER A 277 -13.21 14.33 13.87
N HIS A 278 -12.67 13.60 12.89
CA HIS A 278 -12.93 13.82 11.47
C HIS A 278 -13.49 12.58 10.75
N PRO A 279 -14.62 12.68 10.01
CA PRO A 279 -15.29 11.50 9.46
C PRO A 279 -14.65 10.92 8.19
N TRP A 280 -13.73 11.65 7.56
CA TRP A 280 -13.17 11.30 6.24
C TRP A 280 -11.66 11.01 6.24
N ILE A 281 -10.97 11.14 7.37
CA ILE A 281 -9.53 10.84 7.45
C ILE A 281 -9.36 9.32 7.40
N ASN A 282 -8.49 8.84 6.50
CA ASN A 282 -8.00 7.46 6.55
C ASN A 282 -7.05 7.30 7.73
N ASN A 283 -6.94 6.07 8.26
CA ASN A 283 -6.06 5.83 9.39
C ASN A 283 -4.61 6.02 8.96
N PHE A 284 -3.80 6.69 9.76
CA PHE A 284 -2.39 6.91 9.43
C PHE A 284 -1.49 6.71 10.64
N ASN A 285 -0.21 6.56 10.37
CA ASN A 285 0.85 6.70 11.36
C ASN A 285 1.67 7.91 10.96
N GLU A 286 1.96 8.80 11.90
CA GLU A 286 2.61 10.10 11.64
C GLU A 286 3.99 9.97 11.00
N TRP A 287 4.77 8.95 11.38
CA TRP A 287 6.10 8.71 10.85
C TRP A 287 6.05 8.08 9.47
N LEU A 288 5.15 7.10 9.26
CA LEU A 288 4.97 6.46 7.95
C LEU A 288 4.44 7.43 6.90
N ILE A 289 3.44 8.27 7.22
CA ILE A 289 2.90 9.24 6.27
C ILE A 289 3.94 10.32 5.93
N SER A 290 4.75 10.73 6.91
CA SER A 290 5.85 11.69 6.71
C SER A 290 6.96 11.12 5.82
N ALA A 291 7.33 9.85 6.00
CA ALA A 291 8.31 9.19 5.14
C ALA A 291 7.78 8.89 3.73
N CYS A 292 6.52 8.45 3.63
CA CYS A 292 5.91 8.10 2.34
C CYS A 292 5.50 9.33 1.53
N ARG A 293 5.20 10.45 2.20
CA ARG A 293 4.71 11.69 1.62
C ARG A 293 3.40 11.54 0.83
N SER A 294 2.60 10.52 1.11
CA SER A 294 1.41 10.19 0.33
C SER A 294 0.39 9.35 1.12
N ASN A 295 -0.75 9.04 0.49
CA ASN A 295 -1.83 8.28 1.12
C ASN A 295 -1.33 6.96 1.70
N MET A 296 -1.76 6.66 2.93
CA MET A 296 -1.55 5.38 3.58
C MET A 296 -2.80 4.96 4.36
N ASP A 297 -2.85 3.69 4.74
CA ASP A 297 -3.86 3.17 5.66
C ASP A 297 -3.18 2.23 6.65
N ILE A 298 -3.48 2.33 7.94
CA ILE A 298 -3.00 1.40 8.97
C ILE A 298 -4.16 0.92 9.84
N LYS A 299 -4.22 -0.39 10.06
CA LYS A 299 -5.26 -1.03 10.87
C LYS A 299 -4.64 -2.03 11.82
N PHE A 300 -5.10 -1.98 13.07
CA PHE A 300 -4.83 -3.02 14.04
C PHE A 300 -5.77 -4.21 13.81
N ILE A 301 -5.20 -5.40 13.77
CA ILE A 301 -5.92 -6.65 13.56
C ILE A 301 -6.06 -7.34 14.90
N TRP A 302 -7.27 -7.26 15.44
CA TRP A 302 -7.56 -7.66 16.80
C TRP A 302 -8.83 -8.50 16.89
N SER A 303 -9.93 -7.93 16.41
CA SER A 303 -11.25 -8.52 16.61
C SER A 303 -11.53 -9.63 15.59
N GLY A 304 -12.51 -10.48 15.89
CA GLY A 304 -12.97 -11.50 14.94
C GLY A 304 -13.44 -10.92 13.60
N ASN A 305 -13.92 -9.67 13.55
CA ASN A 305 -14.32 -9.02 12.31
C ASN A 305 -13.12 -8.57 11.48
N ASP A 306 -12.08 -8.00 12.13
CA ASP A 306 -10.85 -7.57 11.45
C ASP A 306 -10.03 -8.77 10.99
N ALA A 307 -9.96 -9.82 11.82
CA ALA A 307 -9.39 -11.11 11.47
C ALA A 307 -10.13 -11.75 10.28
N LYS A 308 -11.46 -11.73 10.26
CA LYS A 308 -12.24 -12.20 9.10
C LYS A 308 -11.95 -11.37 7.86
N ALA A 309 -11.92 -10.04 7.97
CA ALA A 309 -11.60 -9.15 6.85
C ALA A 309 -10.20 -9.42 6.29
N LEU A 310 -9.22 -9.68 7.16
CA LEU A 310 -7.90 -10.13 6.76
C LEU A 310 -7.92 -11.48 6.05
N VAL A 311 -8.66 -12.47 6.58
CA VAL A 311 -8.79 -13.78 5.93
C VAL A 311 -9.42 -13.63 4.55
N TYR A 312 -10.44 -12.78 4.40
CA TYR A 312 -11.01 -12.44 3.09
C TYR A 312 -9.98 -11.78 2.18
N TYR A 313 -9.20 -10.82 2.69
CA TYR A 313 -8.12 -10.18 1.92
C TYR A 313 -7.07 -11.20 1.43
N ILE A 314 -6.57 -12.07 2.32
CA ILE A 314 -5.61 -13.14 1.99
C ILE A 314 -6.22 -14.14 1.01
N THR A 315 -7.53 -14.38 1.10
CA THR A 315 -8.26 -15.33 0.24
C THR A 315 -8.56 -14.75 -1.14
N ASP A 316 -8.95 -13.48 -1.22
CA ASP A 316 -9.16 -12.74 -2.47
C ASP A 316 -7.86 -12.58 -3.27
N TYR A 317 -6.72 -12.63 -2.60
CA TYR A 317 -5.41 -12.70 -3.27
C TYR A 317 -5.28 -13.89 -4.25
N VAL A 318 -6.08 -14.95 -4.08
CA VAL A 318 -6.18 -16.08 -5.04
C VAL A 318 -7.03 -15.74 -6.25
N THR A 319 -8.06 -14.93 -6.06
CA THR A 319 -9.14 -14.73 -7.05
C THR A 319 -8.96 -13.48 -7.88
N LYS A 320 -7.96 -12.62 -7.58
CA LYS A 320 -7.43 -11.59 -8.50
C LYS A 320 -6.69 -12.23 -9.70
N SER A 321 -7.32 -13.21 -10.32
CA SER A 321 -7.01 -13.56 -11.71
C SER A 321 -7.42 -12.35 -12.56
N THR A 322 -6.50 -11.87 -13.39
CA THR A 322 -6.79 -10.80 -14.36
C THR A 322 -7.84 -11.22 -15.37
N LEU A 323 -8.02 -12.53 -15.58
CA LEU A 323 -8.98 -13.12 -16.51
C LEU A 323 -10.00 -13.98 -15.77
N ALA A 324 -11.26 -13.93 -16.20
CA ALA A 324 -12.28 -14.83 -15.65
C ALA A 324 -12.00 -16.27 -16.09
N PHE A 325 -12.57 -17.24 -15.38
CA PHE A 325 -12.34 -18.65 -15.68
C PHE A 325 -12.76 -19.05 -17.11
N HIS A 326 -13.86 -18.48 -17.60
CA HIS A 326 -14.35 -18.73 -18.95
C HIS A 326 -13.39 -18.20 -20.02
N ASP A 327 -12.79 -17.03 -19.80
CA ASP A 327 -11.76 -16.48 -20.70
C ASP A 327 -10.52 -17.38 -20.73
N MET A 328 -10.03 -17.79 -19.56
CA MET A 328 -8.88 -18.71 -19.46
C MET A 328 -9.16 -20.04 -20.17
N PHE A 329 -10.38 -20.57 -20.05
CA PHE A 329 -10.78 -21.80 -20.71
C PHE A 329 -10.84 -21.65 -22.23
N ALA A 330 -11.44 -20.56 -22.73
CA ALA A 330 -11.52 -20.27 -24.16
C ALA A 330 -10.12 -20.11 -24.79
N LEU A 331 -9.23 -19.37 -24.13
CA LEU A 331 -7.83 -19.20 -24.56
C LEU A 331 -7.06 -20.52 -24.55
N ALA A 332 -7.26 -21.36 -23.52
CA ALA A 332 -6.66 -22.69 -23.47
C ALA A 332 -7.15 -23.57 -24.64
N GLN A 333 -8.45 -23.54 -24.95
CA GLN A 333 -9.04 -24.27 -26.07
C GLN A 333 -8.49 -23.80 -27.42
N GLN A 334 -8.31 -22.49 -27.60
CA GLN A 334 -7.67 -21.93 -28.79
C GLN A 334 -6.20 -22.38 -28.90
N GLY A 335 -5.48 -22.44 -27.78
CA GLY A 335 -4.12 -22.96 -27.72
C GLY A 335 -4.03 -24.43 -28.17
N VAL A 336 -4.98 -25.27 -27.75
CA VAL A 336 -5.08 -26.67 -28.20
C VAL A 336 -5.28 -26.74 -29.72
N LYS A 337 -6.28 -26.02 -30.25
CA LYS A 337 -6.57 -25.98 -31.69
C LYS A 337 -5.36 -25.53 -32.53
N SER A 338 -4.62 -24.53 -32.05
CA SER A 338 -3.42 -24.02 -32.74
C SER A 338 -2.33 -25.08 -32.91
N ILE A 339 -2.17 -25.98 -31.92
CA ILE A 339 -1.20 -27.07 -31.98
C ILE A 339 -1.70 -28.22 -32.85
N GLU A 340 -2.99 -28.52 -32.83
CA GLU A 340 -3.59 -29.54 -33.71
C GLU A 340 -3.43 -29.15 -35.18
N GLN A 341 -3.56 -27.86 -35.51
CA GLN A 341 -3.31 -27.35 -36.87
C GLN A 341 -1.81 -27.42 -37.26
N GLN A 342 -0.89 -27.17 -36.32
CA GLN A 342 0.57 -27.29 -36.56
C GLN A 342 1.05 -28.74 -36.66
N ARG A 343 0.36 -29.71 -36.03
CA ARG A 343 0.70 -31.14 -36.12
C ARG A 343 0.62 -31.71 -37.53
N VAL A 344 -0.08 -31.04 -38.45
CA VAL A 344 -0.18 -31.44 -39.85
C VAL A 344 1.15 -31.27 -40.61
N THR A 345 2.13 -30.52 -40.08
CA THR A 345 3.34 -30.12 -40.83
C THR A 345 4.69 -30.61 -40.29
N ASN A 346 4.81 -31.16 -39.06
CA ASN A 346 6.11 -31.62 -38.53
C ASN A 346 5.97 -32.74 -37.49
N SER A 347 6.69 -33.86 -37.63
CA SER A 347 6.61 -35.02 -36.72
C SER A 347 7.97 -35.67 -36.43
N ILE A 348 8.74 -35.10 -35.50
CA ILE A 348 9.91 -35.76 -34.84
C ILE A 348 9.76 -35.80 -33.30
N ASP A 349 8.77 -35.11 -32.72
CA ASP A 349 8.62 -35.01 -31.26
C ASP A 349 8.01 -36.27 -30.61
N ASN A 350 8.60 -36.71 -29.48
CA ASN A 350 8.05 -37.75 -28.62
C ASN A 350 6.81 -37.26 -27.81
N GLY A 351 6.08 -38.18 -27.18
CA GLY A 351 4.83 -37.86 -26.46
C GLY A 351 4.99 -36.88 -25.30
N ILE A 352 6.16 -36.88 -24.64
CA ILE A 352 6.47 -35.97 -23.54
C ILE A 352 6.65 -34.55 -24.10
N GLU A 353 7.43 -34.40 -25.17
CA GLU A 353 7.72 -33.10 -25.76
C GLU A 353 6.47 -32.46 -26.35
N LYS A 354 5.61 -33.27 -26.98
CA LYS A 354 4.27 -32.85 -27.43
C LYS A 354 3.42 -32.31 -26.28
N SER A 355 3.47 -32.95 -25.11
CA SER A 355 2.72 -32.52 -23.92
C SER A 355 3.29 -31.22 -23.33
N ARG A 356 4.62 -31.07 -23.29
CA ARG A 356 5.28 -29.83 -22.84
C ARG A 356 4.92 -28.64 -23.72
N LYS A 357 5.03 -28.80 -25.04
CA LYS A 357 4.66 -27.77 -26.02
C LYS A 357 3.19 -27.36 -25.90
N LEU A 358 2.29 -28.32 -25.67
CA LEU A 358 0.87 -28.05 -25.44
C LEU A 358 0.63 -27.18 -24.21
N VAL A 359 1.19 -27.57 -23.06
CA VAL A 359 1.03 -26.81 -21.82
C VAL A 359 1.62 -25.41 -21.96
N LEU A 360 2.80 -25.29 -22.58
CA LEU A 360 3.47 -24.00 -22.78
C LEU A 360 2.67 -23.08 -23.72
N ARG A 361 2.11 -23.62 -24.81
CA ARG A 361 1.28 -22.84 -25.75
C ARG A 361 0.01 -22.33 -25.07
N CYS A 362 -0.72 -23.19 -24.35
CA CYS A 362 -1.90 -22.78 -23.62
C CYS A 362 -1.57 -21.73 -22.54
N TYR A 363 -0.44 -21.89 -21.84
CA TYR A 363 0.02 -20.90 -20.87
C TYR A 363 0.33 -19.55 -21.52
N ASN A 364 1.13 -19.54 -22.60
CA ASN A 364 1.53 -18.30 -23.28
C ASN A 364 0.33 -17.55 -23.87
N MET A 365 -0.69 -18.27 -24.36
CA MET A 365 -1.94 -17.66 -24.85
C MET A 365 -2.74 -16.98 -23.74
N ILE A 366 -2.75 -17.55 -22.53
CA ILE A 366 -3.40 -16.94 -21.37
C ILE A 366 -2.57 -15.74 -20.88
N ALA A 367 -1.26 -15.92 -20.77
CA ALA A 367 -0.34 -14.90 -20.29
C ALA A 367 -0.27 -13.69 -21.23
N SER A 368 -0.41 -13.88 -22.55
CA SER A 368 -0.39 -12.79 -23.53
C SER A 368 -1.57 -11.83 -23.42
N GLN A 369 -2.64 -12.23 -22.75
CA GLN A 369 -3.81 -11.38 -22.48
C GLN A 369 -3.68 -10.62 -21.14
N GLN A 370 -2.59 -10.82 -20.40
CA GLN A 370 -2.34 -10.10 -19.15
C GLN A 370 -1.65 -8.77 -19.42
N GLU A 371 -2.35 -7.68 -19.15
CA GLU A 371 -1.75 -6.35 -19.11
C GLU A 371 -0.99 -6.15 -17.79
N VAL A 372 0.21 -5.58 -17.89
CA VAL A 372 1.13 -5.31 -16.78
C VAL A 372 1.67 -3.90 -16.94
N SER A 373 1.77 -3.13 -15.86
CA SER A 373 2.27 -1.75 -15.95
C SER A 373 3.76 -1.72 -16.33
N GLY A 374 4.18 -0.67 -17.03
CA GLY A 374 5.59 -0.49 -17.39
C GLY A 374 6.52 -0.49 -16.17
N VAL A 375 6.07 0.08 -15.05
CA VAL A 375 6.81 0.10 -13.78
C VAL A 375 6.97 -1.31 -13.21
N GLN A 376 5.92 -2.13 -13.26
CA GLN A 376 5.97 -3.51 -12.80
C GLN A 376 6.92 -4.36 -13.68
N VAL A 377 6.88 -4.19 -15.00
CA VAL A 377 7.84 -4.83 -15.92
C VAL A 377 9.27 -4.38 -15.62
N ALA A 378 9.48 -3.08 -15.43
CA ALA A 378 10.80 -2.54 -15.10
C ALA A 378 11.33 -3.11 -13.77
N SER A 379 10.50 -3.17 -12.74
CA SER A 379 10.83 -3.80 -11.44
C SER A 379 11.33 -5.23 -11.62
N TYR A 380 10.64 -6.01 -12.45
CA TYR A 380 11.00 -7.39 -12.76
C TYR A 380 12.31 -7.52 -13.52
N LEU A 381 12.52 -6.68 -14.54
CA LEU A 381 13.78 -6.65 -15.29
C LEU A 381 14.97 -6.19 -14.44
N MET A 382 14.69 -5.38 -13.41
CA MET A 382 15.67 -4.96 -12.40
C MET A 382 15.91 -6.00 -11.31
N ASN A 383 15.29 -7.18 -11.41
CA ASN A 383 15.36 -8.25 -10.41
C ASN A 383 14.92 -7.79 -9.01
N TYR A 384 13.91 -6.92 -8.95
CA TYR A 384 13.21 -6.59 -7.72
C TYR A 384 12.03 -7.55 -7.54
N ASP A 385 11.90 -8.07 -6.33
CA ASP A 385 10.83 -9.00 -5.97
C ASP A 385 9.44 -8.34 -6.03
N ASP A 386 8.41 -9.16 -6.26
CA ASP A 386 7.00 -8.77 -6.15
C ASP A 386 6.48 -8.79 -4.69
N HIS A 387 7.37 -9.04 -3.74
CA HIS A 387 7.10 -9.07 -2.31
C HIS A 387 8.34 -8.72 -1.48
N TYR A 388 8.11 -8.31 -0.23
CA TYR A 388 9.14 -8.08 0.77
C TYR A 388 8.83 -8.94 1.99
N THR A 389 9.82 -9.63 2.54
CA THR A 389 9.60 -10.44 3.74
C THR A 389 10.88 -10.61 4.55
N THR A 390 10.69 -11.01 5.80
CA THR A 390 11.75 -11.32 6.77
C THR A 390 12.08 -12.81 6.81
N HIS A 391 11.27 -13.66 6.19
CA HIS A 391 11.36 -15.13 6.24
C HIS A 391 11.20 -15.79 4.87
#